data_AF-A0A2G2MSN6-F1
#
_entry.id   AF-A0A2G2MSN6-F1
#
_cell.length_a   1.000
_cell.length_b   1.000
_cell.length_c   1.000
_cell.angle_alpha   90.00
_cell.angle_beta   90.00
_cell.angle_gamma   90.00
#
_symmetry.space_group_name_H-M   'P 1'
#
loop_
_entity.id
_entity.type
_entity.pdbx_description
1 polymer ?
#
loop_
_entity_poly.entity_id
_entity_poly.type
_entity_poly.pdbx_seq_one_letter_code
_entity_poly.pdbx_strand_id
1 'polypeptide(L)'
;MTFTAERMLTGGSERIVRRGHYGKSTVAIDIKKDMKYYFSNERTAITHQKHIDYPSNKEKFQNFFSSFFIHSDSMHKFNKALTLHTYAVENNELENQLIFFWTALETIAIKNHNKTIINTVTTFILPFLKKRYFLENFQYIYEEMLHNKKTLLNDVFKKYEIELNLLNFAKSLILKDDKIREDLVEGLDDYPILRYKIFIINKELDTLKNVLKKIASHEITITEQIQRIYRYRNLVIHDAKDIEISTTLISNLHNYFDYILDEIIEHSYDRKILNIEELKLYLEMKLDKTKTLLNKETSITDENFRDIFLF
;
A
#
# COMPACT_ATOMS: atom_id res chain seq x y z
N MET A 1 -12.14 28.46 1.20
CA MET A 1 -11.85 27.65 -0.01
C MET A 1 -12.97 26.63 -0.07
N THR A 2 -13.82 26.64 -1.09
CA THR A 2 -15.06 25.85 -1.12
C THR A 2 -14.88 24.74 -2.16
N PHE A 3 -14.82 23.48 -1.73
CA PHE A 3 -14.76 22.33 -2.63
C PHE A 3 -16.13 21.63 -2.64
N THR A 4 -16.75 21.53 -3.81
CA THR A 4 -17.96 20.73 -4.03
C THR A 4 -17.58 19.39 -4.62
N ALA A 5 -17.98 18.29 -3.97
CA ALA A 5 -17.96 16.97 -4.58
C ALA A 5 -19.32 16.76 -5.25
N GLU A 6 -19.34 16.68 -6.57
CA GLU A 6 -20.54 16.33 -7.33
C GLU A 6 -20.54 14.85 -7.69
N ARG A 7 -21.73 14.24 -7.56
CA ARG A 7 -21.97 12.83 -7.85
C ARG A 7 -22.53 12.76 -9.27
N MET A 8 -21.72 12.41 -10.27
CA MET A 8 -22.24 12.18 -11.62
C MET A 8 -23.00 10.85 -11.66
N LEU A 9 -24.32 10.93 -11.84
CA LEU A 9 -25.17 9.79 -12.21
C LEU A 9 -25.23 9.75 -13.74
N THR A 10 -24.56 8.80 -14.37
CA THR A 10 -24.77 8.53 -15.80
C THR A 10 -26.02 7.68 -15.98
N GLY A 11 -27.09 8.31 -16.44
CA GLY A 11 -28.28 7.65 -16.99
C GLY A 11 -28.33 7.87 -18.51
N GLY A 12 -28.68 6.83 -19.26
CA GLY A 12 -28.92 6.91 -20.70
C GLY A 12 -28.74 5.56 -21.40
N SER A 13 -29.83 5.00 -21.88
CA SER A 13 -30.02 3.63 -22.35
C SER A 13 -29.62 3.39 -23.80
N GLU A 14 -28.90 2.30 -24.08
CA GLU A 14 -29.06 1.51 -25.31
C GLU A 14 -28.60 0.05 -25.06
N ARG A 15 -29.46 -0.91 -25.44
CA ARG A 15 -29.29 -2.35 -25.17
C ARG A 15 -28.21 -2.93 -26.09
N ILE A 16 -27.05 -3.28 -25.52
CA ILE A 16 -26.19 -4.35 -26.02
C ILE A 16 -25.87 -5.28 -24.84
N VAL A 17 -26.30 -6.54 -24.95
CA VAL A 17 -26.12 -7.57 -23.94
C VAL A 17 -24.64 -7.98 -23.86
N ARG A 18 -23.86 -7.39 -22.94
CA ARG A 18 -22.62 -7.99 -22.38
C ARG A 18 -22.43 -7.58 -20.91
N ARG A 19 -21.88 -8.52 -20.13
CA ARG A 19 -21.86 -8.64 -18.67
C ARG A 19 -21.32 -7.39 -17.92
N GLY A 20 -22.05 -6.99 -16.87
CA GLY A 20 -21.57 -6.41 -15.62
C GLY A 20 -20.80 -5.07 -15.68
N HIS A 21 -21.50 -3.94 -15.64
CA HIS A 21 -20.90 -2.62 -15.38
C HIS A 21 -21.49 -2.01 -14.10
N TYR A 22 -20.67 -1.90 -13.06
CA TYR A 22 -20.87 -0.94 -11.98
C TYR A 22 -19.49 -0.47 -11.51
N GLY A 23 -19.15 0.79 -11.77
CA GLY A 23 -17.97 1.46 -11.23
C GLY A 23 -18.29 2.94 -11.09
N LYS A 24 -18.19 3.49 -9.87
CA LYS A 24 -18.35 4.92 -9.59
C LYS A 24 -16.95 5.52 -9.57
N SER A 25 -16.68 6.51 -10.43
CA SER A 25 -15.46 7.33 -10.37
C SER A 25 -15.65 8.49 -9.39
N THR A 26 -14.63 8.81 -8.60
CA THR A 26 -14.60 10.03 -7.78
C THR A 26 -13.72 11.04 -8.49
N VAL A 27 -14.18 12.29 -8.61
CA VAL A 27 -13.40 13.38 -9.20
C VAL A 27 -13.25 14.47 -8.14
N ALA A 28 -12.02 14.83 -7.79
CA ALA A 28 -11.78 16.05 -7.04
C ALA A 28 -11.52 17.19 -8.05
N ILE A 29 -12.27 18.28 -7.94
CA ILE A 29 -12.16 19.43 -8.84
C ILE A 29 -11.66 20.62 -8.02
N ASP A 30 -10.48 21.15 -8.37
CA ASP A 30 -10.02 22.43 -7.84
C ASP A 30 -10.65 23.56 -8.67
N ILE A 31 -11.71 24.16 -8.14
CA ILE A 31 -12.54 25.18 -8.79
C ILE A 31 -11.75 26.47 -9.09
N LYS A 32 -10.61 26.72 -8.43
CA LYS A 32 -9.79 27.93 -8.68
C LYS A 32 -8.71 27.75 -9.73
N LYS A 33 -8.29 26.51 -10.01
CA LYS A 33 -7.18 26.20 -10.92
C LYS A 33 -7.60 25.44 -12.18
N ASP A 34 -8.90 25.16 -12.31
CA ASP A 34 -9.48 24.39 -13.41
C ASP A 34 -8.79 23.02 -13.61
N MET A 35 -8.32 22.43 -12.50
CA MET A 35 -7.64 21.14 -12.47
C MET A 35 -8.61 20.06 -12.00
N LYS A 36 -8.76 19.00 -12.81
CA LYS A 36 -9.56 17.81 -12.50
C LYS A 36 -8.63 16.67 -12.11
N TYR A 37 -8.83 16.13 -10.92
CA TYR A 37 -8.13 14.94 -10.45
C TYR A 37 -9.07 13.74 -10.62
N TYR A 38 -8.67 12.79 -11.47
CA TYR A 38 -9.45 11.59 -11.76
C TYR A 38 -9.01 10.46 -10.83
N PHE A 39 -9.95 9.96 -10.02
CA PHE A 39 -9.78 8.72 -9.28
C PHE A 39 -10.67 7.69 -9.98
N SER A 40 -10.09 6.91 -10.88
CA SER A 40 -10.81 5.89 -11.62
C SER A 40 -10.95 4.61 -10.79
N ASN A 41 -12.17 4.08 -10.76
CA ASN A 41 -12.45 2.71 -10.29
C ASN A 41 -12.35 1.72 -11.47
N GLU A 42 -11.71 2.09 -12.58
CA GLU A 42 -11.68 1.29 -13.79
C GLU A 42 -10.53 0.29 -13.77
N ARG A 43 -10.93 -0.96 -13.92
CA ARG A 43 -10.06 -2.10 -14.17
C ARG A 43 -9.49 -2.02 -15.58
N THR A 44 -8.38 -1.31 -15.78
CA THR A 44 -7.55 -1.48 -16.98
C THR A 44 -6.92 -2.87 -16.97
N ALA A 45 -6.52 -3.42 -18.12
CA ALA A 45 -6.09 -4.81 -18.29
C ALA A 45 -4.95 -5.31 -17.36
N ILE A 46 -4.35 -4.40 -16.57
CA ILE A 46 -3.36 -4.63 -15.51
C ILE A 46 -4.01 -5.11 -14.18
N THR A 47 -5.34 -5.08 -14.06
CA THR A 47 -6.03 -5.37 -12.79
C THR A 47 -6.29 -6.85 -12.53
N HIS A 48 -5.33 -7.52 -11.90
CA HIS A 48 -5.63 -8.57 -10.92
C HIS A 48 -5.19 -8.19 -9.49
N GLN A 49 -4.70 -6.96 -9.30
CA GLN A 49 -4.42 -6.41 -7.97
C GLN A 49 -5.39 -5.26 -7.68
N LYS A 50 -5.84 -5.21 -6.43
CA LYS A 50 -6.87 -4.29 -5.91
C LYS A 50 -6.55 -2.84 -6.29
N HIS A 51 -7.48 -2.19 -6.99
CA HIS A 51 -7.60 -0.75 -6.83
C HIS A 51 -8.01 -0.51 -5.38
N ILE A 52 -7.25 0.31 -4.68
CA ILE A 52 -7.72 0.88 -3.42
C ILE A 52 -8.85 1.83 -3.81
N ASP A 53 -10.08 1.47 -3.43
CA ASP A 53 -11.17 2.43 -3.34
C ASP A 53 -10.69 3.52 -2.39
N TYR A 54 -10.30 4.70 -2.93
CA TYR A 54 -10.09 5.88 -2.11
C TYR A 54 -11.34 6.05 -1.26
N PRO A 55 -11.22 6.13 0.07
CA PRO A 55 -12.38 6.14 0.91
C PRO A 55 -13.25 7.31 0.47
N SER A 56 -14.52 7.01 0.24
CA SER A 56 -15.64 7.93 0.12
C SER A 56 -15.80 8.92 1.30
N ASN A 57 -14.79 9.02 2.17
CA ASN A 57 -14.65 10.01 3.21
C ASN A 57 -14.16 11.33 2.62
N LYS A 58 -15.10 12.01 1.95
CA LYS A 58 -15.01 13.42 1.56
C LYS A 58 -14.41 14.30 2.67
N GLU A 59 -14.70 13.99 3.93
CA GLU A 59 -14.15 14.66 5.12
C GLU A 59 -12.63 14.48 5.29
N LYS A 60 -12.09 13.26 5.09
CA LYS A 60 -10.64 13.00 5.14
C LYS A 60 -9.90 13.79 4.06
N PHE A 61 -10.46 13.78 2.85
CA PHE A 61 -9.91 14.53 1.72
C PHE A 61 -9.96 16.05 1.93
N GLN A 62 -11.09 16.59 2.41
CA GLN A 62 -11.21 18.02 2.70
C GLN A 62 -10.27 18.47 3.83
N ASN A 63 -10.08 17.63 4.85
CA ASN A 63 -9.16 17.91 5.94
C ASN A 63 -7.70 17.85 5.48
N PHE A 64 -7.30 16.86 4.67
CA PHE A 64 -5.98 16.80 4.00
C PHE A 64 -5.69 18.10 3.26
N PHE A 65 -6.63 18.53 2.42
CA PHE A 65 -6.58 19.79 1.70
C PHE A 65 -6.77 21.05 2.57
N SER A 66 -6.76 20.96 3.90
CA SER A 66 -6.69 22.13 4.77
C SER A 66 -5.41 22.15 5.59
N SER A 67 -4.91 20.97 6.00
CA SER A 67 -3.71 20.81 6.83
C SER A 67 -2.43 20.71 6.00
N PHE A 68 -2.45 19.99 4.87
CA PHE A 68 -1.25 19.77 4.03
C PHE A 68 -0.84 21.03 3.23
N PHE A 69 -1.74 22.01 3.10
CA PHE A 69 -1.47 23.29 2.44
C PHE A 69 -0.52 24.22 3.22
N ILE A 70 -0.18 23.90 4.47
CA ILE A 70 0.64 24.79 5.32
C ILE A 70 2.05 24.99 4.72
N HIS A 71 2.57 24.03 3.93
CA HIS A 71 3.83 24.17 3.20
C HIS A 71 3.64 24.05 1.68
N SER A 72 3.66 25.19 0.99
CA SER A 72 3.36 25.30 -0.45
C SER A 72 4.24 24.42 -1.36
N ASP A 73 5.51 24.20 -1.00
CA ASP A 73 6.44 23.37 -1.77
C ASP A 73 6.10 21.87 -1.72
N SER A 74 5.75 21.35 -0.53
CA SER A 74 5.33 19.96 -0.35
C SER A 74 4.05 19.66 -1.13
N MET A 75 3.13 20.63 -1.16
CA MET A 75 1.90 20.55 -1.93
C MET A 75 2.15 20.57 -3.44
N HIS A 76 3.09 21.40 -3.91
CA HIS A 76 3.46 21.41 -5.31
C HIS A 76 4.08 20.06 -5.75
N LYS A 77 5.04 19.52 -4.98
CA LYS A 77 5.64 18.21 -5.24
C LYS A 77 4.57 17.10 -5.25
N PHE A 78 3.69 17.09 -4.26
CA PHE A 78 2.61 16.12 -4.15
C PHE A 78 1.67 16.16 -5.37
N ASN A 79 1.16 17.33 -5.73
CA ASN A 79 0.27 17.46 -6.90
C ASN A 79 0.97 17.05 -8.20
N LYS A 80 2.26 17.42 -8.36
CA LYS A 80 3.03 17.02 -9.53
C LYS A 80 3.23 15.51 -9.60
N ALA A 81 3.52 14.87 -8.47
CA ALA A 81 3.66 13.42 -8.39
C ALA A 81 2.34 12.70 -8.66
N LEU A 82 1.21 13.21 -8.12
CA LEU A 82 -0.13 12.69 -8.40
C LEU A 82 -0.52 12.83 -9.88
N THR A 83 -0.16 13.95 -10.52
CA THR A 83 -0.37 14.17 -11.95
C THR A 83 0.41 13.13 -12.78
N LEU A 84 1.68 12.90 -12.42
CA LEU A 84 2.53 11.90 -13.09
C LEU A 84 1.98 10.48 -12.90
N HIS A 85 1.50 10.16 -11.69
CA HIS A 85 0.83 8.88 -11.41
C HIS A 85 -0.42 8.70 -12.28
N THR A 86 -1.26 9.74 -12.41
CA THR A 86 -2.45 9.70 -13.28
C THR A 86 -2.04 9.41 -14.73
N TYR A 87 -1.02 10.11 -15.25
CA TYR A 87 -0.50 9.84 -16.59
C TYR A 87 0.05 8.43 -16.76
N ALA A 88 0.66 7.85 -15.72
CA ALA A 88 1.11 6.47 -15.75
C ALA A 88 -0.08 5.50 -15.87
N VAL A 89 -1.11 5.66 -15.02
CA VAL A 89 -2.29 4.78 -15.01
C VAL A 89 -3.07 4.84 -16.32
N GLU A 90 -3.17 6.01 -16.94
CA GLU A 90 -3.87 6.23 -18.21
C GLU A 90 -3.07 5.78 -19.44
N ASN A 91 -1.75 5.55 -19.30
CA ASN A 91 -0.91 5.14 -20.42
C ASN A 91 -1.03 3.64 -20.70
N ASN A 92 -0.99 3.24 -21.97
CA ASN A 92 -1.06 1.81 -22.35
C ASN A 92 0.31 1.20 -22.65
N GLU A 93 1.37 2.01 -22.76
CA GLU A 93 2.75 1.56 -23.04
C GLU A 93 3.53 1.41 -21.73
N LEU A 94 4.05 0.21 -21.46
CA LEU A 94 4.71 -0.12 -20.19
C LEU A 94 5.96 0.74 -19.94
N GLU A 95 6.65 1.14 -21.01
CA GLU A 95 7.79 2.04 -21.01
C GLU A 95 7.42 3.40 -20.42
N ASN A 96 6.31 3.96 -20.89
CA ASN A 96 5.82 5.25 -20.42
C ASN A 96 5.28 5.13 -18.99
N GLN A 97 4.59 4.04 -18.65
CA GLN A 97 4.15 3.77 -17.28
C GLN A 97 5.36 3.75 -16.32
N LEU A 98 6.43 3.05 -16.69
CA LEU A 98 7.68 3.00 -15.93
C LEU A 98 8.27 4.38 -15.71
N ILE A 99 8.41 5.17 -16.78
CA ILE A 99 8.96 6.52 -16.72
C ILE A 99 8.11 7.39 -15.79
N PHE A 100 6.79 7.43 -16.00
CA PHE A 100 5.90 8.30 -15.23
C PHE A 100 5.85 7.94 -13.76
N PHE A 101 5.69 6.65 -13.39
CA PHE A 101 5.71 6.26 -11.99
C PHE A 101 7.07 6.51 -11.33
N TRP A 102 8.18 6.24 -12.04
CA TRP A 102 9.51 6.51 -11.51
C TRP A 102 9.72 8.02 -11.29
N THR A 103 9.36 8.86 -12.27
CA THR A 103 9.43 10.32 -12.14
C THR A 103 8.51 10.82 -11.03
N ALA A 104 7.36 10.19 -10.81
CA ALA A 104 6.49 10.50 -9.67
C ALA A 104 7.24 10.27 -8.36
N LEU A 105 7.89 9.11 -8.17
CA LEU A 105 8.73 8.82 -7.00
C LEU A 105 9.90 9.80 -6.86
N GLU A 106 10.60 10.14 -7.95
CA GLU A 106 11.69 11.13 -7.92
C GLU A 106 11.20 12.52 -7.50
N THR A 107 9.95 12.86 -7.81
CA THR A 107 9.35 14.17 -7.50
C THR A 107 9.04 14.32 -6.02
N ILE A 108 8.50 13.27 -5.39
CA ILE A 108 8.23 13.24 -3.94
C ILE A 108 9.50 12.93 -3.11
N ALA A 109 10.45 12.18 -3.66
CA ALA A 109 11.71 11.92 -2.99
C ALA A 109 12.56 13.20 -2.90
N ILE A 110 12.99 13.54 -1.69
CA ILE A 110 13.75 14.76 -1.43
C ILE A 110 15.15 14.64 -2.02
N LYS A 111 15.46 15.45 -3.04
CA LYS A 111 16.81 15.48 -3.63
C LYS A 111 17.84 15.83 -2.57
N ASN A 112 18.82 14.95 -2.41
CA ASN A 112 20.02 15.20 -1.65
C ASN A 112 21.17 15.24 -2.67
N HIS A 113 21.80 16.40 -2.83
CA HIS A 113 22.85 16.62 -3.83
C HIS A 113 24.07 15.70 -3.65
N ASN A 114 24.25 15.12 -2.47
CA ASN A 114 25.35 14.21 -2.16
C ASN A 114 25.01 12.73 -2.41
N LYS A 115 23.78 12.39 -2.82
CA LYS A 115 23.33 11.03 -3.11
C LYS A 115 22.98 10.89 -4.59
N THR A 116 23.22 9.71 -5.14
CA THR A 116 22.68 9.34 -6.45
C THR A 116 21.15 9.32 -6.39
N ILE A 117 20.47 9.58 -7.52
CA ILE A 117 19.01 9.62 -7.56
C ILE A 117 18.37 8.31 -7.07
N ILE A 118 18.97 7.18 -7.44
CA ILE A 118 18.56 5.84 -6.98
C ILE A 118 18.67 5.70 -5.46
N ASN A 119 19.76 6.18 -4.84
CA ASN A 119 19.93 6.11 -3.39
C ASN A 119 18.96 7.06 -2.67
N THR A 120 18.70 8.23 -3.25
CA THR A 120 17.69 9.16 -2.75
C THR A 120 16.32 8.52 -2.73
N VAL A 121 15.87 7.96 -3.86
CA VAL A 121 14.56 7.30 -3.98
C VAL A 121 14.49 6.08 -3.05
N THR A 122 15.54 5.23 -3.02
CA THR A 122 15.58 4.05 -2.17
C THR A 122 15.44 4.40 -0.69
N THR A 123 16.27 5.33 -0.19
CA THR A 123 16.23 5.74 1.22
C THR A 123 14.95 6.49 1.60
N PHE A 124 14.30 7.12 0.63
CA PHE A 124 13.01 7.76 0.83
C PHE A 124 11.88 6.73 0.99
N ILE A 125 11.80 5.73 0.12
CA ILE A 125 10.69 4.78 0.04
C ILE A 125 10.74 3.71 1.15
N LEU A 126 11.95 3.29 1.54
CA LEU A 126 12.16 2.21 2.50
C LEU A 126 11.29 2.27 3.77
N PRO A 127 11.22 3.39 4.51
CA PRO A 127 10.42 3.44 5.74
C PRO A 127 8.92 3.22 5.51
N PHE A 128 8.38 3.71 4.39
CA PHE A 128 6.96 3.54 4.03
C PHE A 128 6.62 2.07 3.79
N LEU A 129 7.44 1.38 2.99
CA LEU A 129 7.20 -0.02 2.64
C LEU A 129 7.44 -0.98 3.81
N LYS A 130 8.49 -0.72 4.60
CA LYS A 130 8.82 -1.56 5.75
C LYS A 130 7.73 -1.54 6.83
N LYS A 131 7.11 -0.37 7.07
CA LYS A 131 6.01 -0.25 8.03
C LYS A 131 4.83 -1.13 7.62
N ARG A 132 4.44 -1.08 6.35
CA ARG A 132 3.24 -1.77 5.85
C ARG A 132 3.41 -3.28 5.67
N TYR A 133 4.64 -3.78 5.59
CA TYR A 133 4.91 -5.17 5.23
C TYR A 133 4.05 -6.20 5.97
N PHE A 134 4.01 -6.16 7.30
CA PHE A 134 3.26 -7.15 8.07
C PHE A 134 1.75 -6.93 7.97
N LEU A 135 1.30 -5.69 8.10
CA LEU A 135 -0.10 -5.33 8.00
C LEU A 135 -0.71 -5.79 6.67
N GLU A 136 -0.04 -5.53 5.55
CA GLU A 136 -0.49 -5.94 4.20
C GLU A 136 -0.57 -7.46 4.07
N ASN A 137 0.38 -8.18 4.64
CA ASN A 137 0.37 -9.64 4.62
C ASN A 137 -0.82 -10.20 5.43
N PHE A 138 -1.08 -9.64 6.62
CA PHE A 138 -2.24 -10.03 7.41
C PHE A 138 -3.55 -9.67 6.74
N GLN A 139 -3.66 -8.45 6.22
CA GLN A 139 -4.86 -7.95 5.55
C GLN A 139 -5.16 -8.77 4.29
N TYR A 140 -4.14 -9.09 3.49
CA TYR A 140 -4.29 -9.95 2.33
C TYR A 140 -4.91 -11.30 2.70
N ILE A 141 -4.34 -12.00 3.69
CA ILE A 141 -4.86 -13.32 4.09
C ILE A 141 -6.27 -13.17 4.68
N TYR A 142 -6.50 -12.16 5.51
CA TYR A 142 -7.80 -11.90 6.13
C TYR A 142 -8.89 -11.68 5.08
N GLU A 143 -8.63 -10.86 4.07
CA GLU A 143 -9.57 -10.57 3.00
C GLU A 143 -9.80 -11.77 2.08
N GLU A 144 -8.77 -12.57 1.79
CA GLU A 144 -8.92 -13.84 1.08
C GLU A 144 -9.78 -14.84 1.87
N MET A 145 -9.61 -14.90 3.19
CA MET A 145 -10.46 -15.72 4.07
C MET A 145 -11.90 -15.20 4.07
N LEU A 146 -12.12 -13.89 4.15
CA LEU A 146 -13.44 -13.27 4.08
C LEU A 146 -14.12 -13.49 2.72
N HIS A 147 -13.36 -13.52 1.64
CA HIS A 147 -13.91 -13.73 0.31
C HIS A 147 -14.27 -15.20 0.06
N ASN A 148 -13.37 -16.11 0.42
CA ASN A 148 -13.46 -17.51 0.01
C ASN A 148 -13.98 -18.45 1.11
N LYS A 149 -13.81 -18.10 2.39
CA LYS A 149 -14.06 -18.97 3.56
C LYS A 149 -14.70 -18.21 4.74
N LYS A 150 -15.59 -17.28 4.44
CA LYS A 150 -16.26 -16.43 5.45
C LYS A 150 -16.99 -17.23 6.54
N THR A 151 -17.67 -18.31 6.16
CA THR A 151 -18.41 -19.16 7.09
C THR A 151 -17.46 -19.84 8.08
N LEU A 152 -16.41 -20.50 7.57
CA LEU A 152 -15.34 -21.08 8.40
C LEU A 152 -14.75 -20.04 9.35
N LEU A 153 -14.39 -18.86 8.84
CA LEU A 153 -13.81 -17.79 9.64
C LEU A 153 -14.76 -17.35 10.77
N ASN A 154 -16.05 -17.16 10.47
CA ASN A 154 -17.06 -16.81 11.48
C ASN A 154 -17.27 -17.92 12.50
N ASP A 155 -17.35 -19.17 12.06
CA ASP A 155 -17.64 -20.32 12.92
C ASP A 155 -16.49 -20.57 13.90
N VAL A 156 -15.24 -20.49 13.43
CA VAL A 156 -14.05 -20.60 14.27
C VAL A 156 -14.01 -19.45 15.28
N PHE A 157 -14.15 -18.19 14.85
CA PHE A 157 -14.08 -17.06 15.77
C PHE A 157 -15.20 -17.07 16.81
N LYS A 158 -16.40 -17.53 16.42
CA LYS A 158 -17.52 -17.74 17.35
C LYS A 158 -17.25 -18.88 18.34
N LYS A 159 -16.66 -20.00 17.89
CA LYS A 159 -16.29 -21.14 18.74
C LYS A 159 -15.35 -20.74 19.88
N TYR A 160 -14.43 -19.81 19.62
CA TYR A 160 -13.47 -19.31 20.61
C TYR A 160 -13.90 -18.02 21.30
N GLU A 161 -15.12 -17.54 21.06
CA GLU A 161 -15.66 -16.31 21.65
C GLU A 161 -14.80 -15.06 21.37
N ILE A 162 -14.19 -14.99 20.18
CA ILE A 162 -13.33 -13.88 19.75
C ILE A 162 -14.07 -13.01 18.73
N GLU A 163 -13.99 -11.69 18.91
CA GLU A 163 -14.50 -10.75 17.93
C GLU A 163 -13.72 -10.88 16.60
N LEU A 164 -14.45 -11.07 15.50
CA LEU A 164 -13.84 -11.15 14.18
C LEU A 164 -13.42 -9.76 13.68
N ASN A 165 -12.13 -9.47 13.80
CA ASN A 165 -11.49 -8.30 13.23
C ASN A 165 -10.05 -8.64 12.79
N LEU A 166 -9.41 -7.76 12.02
CA LEU A 166 -8.06 -7.99 11.48
C LEU A 166 -7.00 -8.21 12.58
N LEU A 167 -7.09 -7.50 13.70
CA LEU A 167 -6.14 -7.61 14.81
C LEU A 167 -6.20 -9.00 15.44
N ASN A 168 -7.41 -9.45 15.80
CA ASN A 168 -7.64 -10.76 16.40
C ASN A 168 -7.32 -11.88 15.41
N PHE A 169 -7.57 -11.67 14.12
CA PHE A 169 -7.13 -12.56 13.06
C PHE A 169 -5.61 -12.69 13.01
N ALA A 170 -4.89 -11.58 12.90
CA ALA A 170 -3.42 -11.59 12.89
C ALA A 170 -2.84 -12.26 14.14
N LYS A 171 -3.40 -11.97 15.32
CA LYS A 171 -3.03 -12.62 16.59
C LYS A 171 -3.22 -14.13 16.52
N SER A 172 -4.36 -14.61 16.00
CA SER A 172 -4.63 -16.06 15.88
C SER A 172 -3.64 -16.79 14.97
N LEU A 173 -2.98 -16.11 14.03
CA LEU A 173 -1.97 -16.71 13.16
C LEU A 173 -0.59 -16.82 13.82
N ILE A 174 -0.29 -16.00 14.83
CA ILE A 174 1.08 -15.82 15.34
C ILE A 174 1.22 -16.19 16.82
N LEU A 175 0.26 -15.79 17.66
CA LEU A 175 0.33 -16.05 19.09
C LEU A 175 0.22 -17.54 19.37
N LYS A 176 0.87 -17.96 20.45
CA LYS A 176 0.95 -19.36 20.86
C LYS A 176 -0.34 -19.82 21.53
N ASP A 177 -1.26 -20.35 20.72
CA ASP A 177 -2.29 -21.32 21.09
C ASP A 177 -2.85 -21.87 19.77
N ASP A 178 -2.31 -23.01 19.33
CA ASP A 178 -2.36 -23.43 17.93
C ASP A 178 -3.76 -23.80 17.43
N LYS A 179 -4.72 -23.99 18.33
CA LYS A 179 -6.04 -24.55 18.00
C LYS A 179 -6.87 -23.68 17.05
N ILE A 180 -6.83 -22.35 17.21
CA ILE A 180 -7.56 -21.45 16.30
C ILE A 180 -6.97 -21.54 14.90
N ARG A 181 -5.64 -21.52 14.80
CA ARG A 181 -4.93 -21.63 13.52
C ARG A 181 -5.12 -22.99 12.87
N GLU A 182 -5.09 -24.06 13.66
CA GLU A 182 -5.36 -25.44 13.22
C GLU A 182 -6.77 -25.54 12.63
N ASP A 183 -7.81 -25.10 13.36
CA ASP A 183 -9.19 -25.08 12.87
C ASP A 183 -9.34 -24.27 11.56
N LEU A 184 -8.68 -23.11 11.47
CA LEU A 184 -8.68 -22.30 10.24
C LEU A 184 -7.99 -23.04 9.08
N VAL A 185 -6.87 -23.70 9.35
CA VAL A 185 -6.09 -24.42 8.34
C VAL A 185 -6.81 -25.68 7.88
N GLU A 186 -7.46 -26.44 8.77
CA GLU A 186 -8.22 -27.64 8.44
C GLU A 186 -9.31 -27.36 7.39
N GLY A 187 -10.04 -26.25 7.51
CA GLY A 187 -11.07 -25.86 6.55
C GLY A 187 -10.56 -25.34 5.18
N LEU A 188 -9.25 -25.36 4.95
CA LEU A 188 -8.57 -24.83 3.74
C LEU A 188 -8.03 -25.89 2.77
N ASP A 189 -8.54 -27.14 2.80
CA ASP A 189 -8.09 -28.20 1.88
C ASP A 189 -8.18 -27.79 0.40
N ASP A 190 -9.26 -27.13 -0.01
CA ASP A 190 -9.44 -26.67 -1.41
C ASP A 190 -8.64 -25.39 -1.74
N TYR A 191 -7.92 -24.82 -0.77
CA TYR A 191 -7.21 -23.53 -0.89
C TYR A 191 -5.73 -23.67 -0.49
N PRO A 192 -4.94 -24.49 -1.20
CA PRO A 192 -3.56 -24.81 -0.84
C PRO A 192 -2.64 -23.59 -0.80
N ILE A 193 -2.88 -22.58 -1.65
CA ILE A 193 -2.12 -21.33 -1.65
C ILE A 193 -2.36 -20.54 -0.35
N LEU A 194 -3.62 -20.43 0.09
CA LEU A 194 -3.98 -19.70 1.30
C LEU A 194 -3.46 -20.41 2.54
N ARG A 195 -3.60 -21.75 2.58
CA ARG A 195 -2.99 -22.60 3.61
C ARG A 195 -1.47 -22.42 3.69
N TYR A 196 -0.78 -22.44 2.55
CA TYR A 196 0.67 -22.22 2.50
C TYR A 196 1.05 -20.81 2.98
N LYS A 197 0.30 -19.78 2.61
CA LYS A 197 0.55 -18.41 3.09
C LYS A 197 0.42 -18.29 4.61
N ILE A 198 -0.60 -18.89 5.20
CA ILE A 198 -0.78 -18.94 6.66
C ILE A 198 0.41 -19.66 7.32
N PHE A 199 0.80 -20.81 6.77
CA PHE A 199 1.96 -21.56 7.27
C PHE A 199 3.25 -20.74 7.23
N ILE A 200 3.54 -20.08 6.10
CA ILE A 200 4.75 -19.27 5.95
C ILE A 200 4.73 -18.07 6.91
N ILE A 201 3.61 -17.35 7.03
CA ILE A 201 3.50 -16.24 7.98
C ILE A 201 3.76 -16.71 9.41
N ASN A 202 3.13 -17.81 9.83
CA ASN A 202 3.35 -18.34 11.17
C ASN A 202 4.83 -18.71 11.37
N LYS A 203 5.43 -19.45 10.43
CA LYS A 203 6.84 -19.87 10.51
C LYS A 203 7.83 -18.70 10.51
N GLU A 204 7.58 -17.67 9.70
CA GLU A 204 8.49 -16.52 9.58
C GLU A 204 8.34 -15.52 10.73
N LEU A 205 7.24 -15.56 11.47
CA LEU A 205 6.91 -14.58 12.51
C LEU A 205 6.67 -15.21 13.89
N ASP A 206 6.98 -16.50 14.07
CA ASP A 206 6.80 -17.26 15.32
C ASP A 206 7.66 -16.76 16.51
N THR A 207 8.76 -16.07 16.20
CA THR A 207 9.76 -15.61 17.17
C THR A 207 10.25 -14.21 16.80
N LEU A 208 10.60 -13.42 17.82
CA LEU A 208 11.14 -12.06 17.64
C LEU A 208 12.38 -12.05 16.73
N LYS A 209 13.23 -13.07 16.83
CA LYS A 209 14.40 -13.26 15.95
C LYS A 209 14.00 -13.44 14.49
N ASN A 210 12.98 -14.24 14.22
CA ASN A 210 12.49 -14.45 12.85
C ASN A 210 11.82 -13.18 12.31
N VAL A 211 11.08 -12.44 13.14
CA VAL A 211 10.53 -11.12 12.78
C VAL A 211 11.65 -10.15 12.39
N LEU A 212 12.71 -10.00 13.20
CA LEU A 212 13.87 -9.17 12.88
C LEU A 212 14.54 -9.58 11.57
N LYS A 213 14.76 -10.88 11.39
CA LYS A 213 15.32 -11.44 10.15
C LYS A 213 14.43 -11.11 8.96
N LYS A 214 13.11 -11.17 9.13
CA LYS A 214 12.15 -10.89 8.06
C LYS A 214 12.14 -9.41 7.67
N ILE A 215 12.20 -8.50 8.64
CA ILE A 215 12.34 -7.05 8.38
C ILE A 215 13.61 -6.77 7.58
N ALA A 216 14.75 -7.36 7.98
CA ALA A 216 16.02 -7.18 7.29
C ALA A 216 16.00 -7.75 5.86
N SER A 217 15.45 -8.95 5.69
CA SER A 217 15.28 -9.57 4.37
C SER A 217 14.36 -8.77 3.47
N HIS A 218 13.29 -8.20 4.02
CA HIS A 218 12.36 -7.37 3.25
C HIS A 218 13.01 -6.06 2.80
N GLU A 219 13.83 -5.43 3.64
CA GLU A 219 14.61 -4.24 3.28
C GLU A 219 15.57 -4.50 2.10
N ILE A 220 16.26 -5.64 2.11
CA ILE A 220 17.11 -6.09 0.98
C ILE A 220 16.25 -6.27 -0.27
N THR A 221 15.12 -6.95 -0.14
CA THR A 221 14.19 -7.21 -1.26
C THR A 221 13.71 -5.92 -1.93
N ILE A 222 13.25 -4.95 -1.13
CA ILE A 222 12.84 -3.62 -1.63
C ILE A 222 14.00 -2.94 -2.35
N THR A 223 15.19 -2.95 -1.75
CA THR A 223 16.37 -2.31 -2.30
C THR A 223 16.73 -2.90 -3.67
N GLU A 224 16.74 -4.23 -3.80
CA GLU A 224 17.00 -4.93 -5.06
C GLU A 224 15.91 -4.65 -6.10
N GLN A 225 14.64 -4.59 -5.68
CA GLN A 225 13.52 -4.26 -6.56
C GLN A 225 13.63 -2.83 -7.11
N ILE A 226 13.94 -1.84 -6.27
CA ILE A 226 14.17 -0.44 -6.70
C ILE A 226 15.38 -0.37 -7.63
N GLN A 227 16.45 -1.10 -7.33
CA GLN A 227 17.62 -1.16 -8.21
C GLN A 227 17.27 -1.73 -9.59
N ARG A 228 16.44 -2.78 -9.63
CA ARG A 228 15.94 -3.34 -10.89
C ARG A 228 15.11 -2.29 -11.64
N ILE A 229 14.15 -1.65 -10.99
CA ILE A 229 13.32 -0.61 -11.60
C ILE A 229 14.18 0.51 -12.20
N TYR A 230 15.18 1.01 -11.47
CA TYR A 230 16.08 2.06 -11.95
C TYR A 230 16.87 1.62 -13.19
N ARG A 231 17.38 0.38 -13.21
CA ARG A 231 18.08 -0.17 -14.39
C ARG A 231 17.17 -0.21 -15.61
N TYR A 232 15.95 -0.74 -15.45
CA TYR A 232 14.96 -0.78 -16.55
C TYR A 232 14.60 0.63 -17.03
N ARG A 233 14.40 1.58 -16.11
CA ARG A 233 14.12 2.97 -16.47
C ARG A 233 15.26 3.59 -17.28
N ASN A 234 16.51 3.32 -16.90
CA ASN A 234 17.66 3.82 -17.67
C ASN A 234 17.77 3.15 -19.04
N LEU A 235 17.49 1.85 -19.14
CA LEU A 235 17.45 1.16 -20.43
C LEU A 235 16.38 1.77 -21.34
N VAL A 236 15.16 2.01 -20.85
CA VAL A 236 14.09 2.66 -21.64
C VAL A 236 14.50 4.04 -22.16
N ILE A 237 15.21 4.82 -21.34
CA ILE A 237 15.64 6.19 -21.71
C ILE A 237 16.81 6.18 -22.70
N HIS A 238 17.74 5.23 -22.57
CA HIS A 238 18.99 5.23 -23.32
C HIS A 238 19.00 4.30 -24.54
N ASP A 239 18.23 3.21 -24.53
CA ASP A 239 18.16 2.19 -25.57
C ASP A 239 16.69 1.85 -25.92
N ALA A 240 16.18 2.40 -27.01
CA ALA A 240 14.79 2.29 -27.43
C ALA A 240 14.44 0.99 -28.21
N LYS A 241 15.19 -0.12 -28.04
CA LYS A 241 14.91 -1.38 -28.76
C LYS A 241 14.71 -2.57 -27.82
N ASP A 242 13.55 -3.21 -27.98
CA ASP A 242 13.17 -4.55 -27.50
C ASP A 242 13.45 -4.86 -26.02
N ILE A 243 13.10 -3.95 -25.10
CA ILE A 243 13.13 -4.24 -23.66
C ILE A 243 11.78 -4.81 -23.26
N GLU A 244 11.75 -6.10 -22.91
CA GLU A 244 10.54 -6.72 -22.37
C GLU A 244 10.34 -6.28 -20.91
N ILE A 245 9.50 -5.26 -20.70
CA ILE A 245 9.12 -4.80 -19.37
C ILE A 245 8.04 -5.71 -18.82
N SER A 246 8.34 -6.39 -17.72
CA SER A 246 7.34 -7.19 -17.01
C SER A 246 6.27 -6.30 -16.40
N THR A 247 5.00 -6.64 -16.61
CA THR A 247 3.85 -6.02 -15.92
C THR A 247 4.01 -6.04 -14.40
N THR A 248 4.58 -7.10 -13.83
CA THR A 248 4.90 -7.20 -12.41
C THR A 248 5.85 -6.09 -11.93
N LEU A 249 6.79 -5.66 -12.76
CA LEU A 249 7.70 -4.56 -12.41
C LEU A 249 6.93 -3.24 -12.28
N ILE A 250 6.03 -2.98 -13.22
CA ILE A 250 5.15 -1.81 -13.18
C ILE A 250 4.20 -1.88 -11.99
N SER A 251 3.56 -3.03 -11.74
CA SER A 251 2.66 -3.21 -10.60
C SER A 251 3.36 -2.97 -9.28
N ASN A 252 4.59 -3.47 -9.10
CA ASN A 252 5.35 -3.19 -7.88
C ASN A 252 5.63 -1.69 -7.71
N LEU A 253 6.04 -1.03 -8.79
CA LEU A 253 6.33 0.40 -8.78
C LEU A 253 5.08 1.25 -8.47
N HIS A 254 3.95 0.88 -9.06
CA HIS A 254 2.64 1.48 -8.78
C HIS A 254 2.26 1.30 -7.30
N ASN A 255 2.31 0.07 -6.79
CA ASN A 255 1.99 -0.24 -5.39
C ASN A 255 2.88 0.56 -4.42
N TYR A 256 4.18 0.72 -4.72
CA TYR A 256 5.05 1.52 -3.85
C TYR A 256 4.64 2.99 -3.80
N PHE A 257 4.23 3.55 -4.93
CA PHE A 257 3.77 4.93 -4.97
C PHE A 257 2.46 5.09 -4.20
N ASP A 258 1.49 4.20 -4.41
CA ASP A 258 0.21 4.20 -3.71
C ASP A 258 0.40 4.08 -2.19
N TYR A 259 1.32 3.23 -1.74
CA TYR A 259 1.62 3.12 -0.32
C TYR A 259 2.16 4.42 0.30
N ILE A 260 2.95 5.17 -0.46
CA ILE A 260 3.45 6.47 0.00
C ILE A 260 2.31 7.49 0.05
N LEU A 261 1.43 7.51 -0.97
CA LEU A 261 0.27 8.38 -0.99
C LEU A 261 -0.65 8.13 0.20
N ASP A 262 -0.96 6.86 0.48
CA ASP A 262 -1.81 6.47 1.61
C ASP A 262 -1.24 6.98 2.93
N GLU A 263 0.06 6.81 3.16
CA GLU A 263 0.73 7.28 4.37
C GLU A 263 0.71 8.81 4.49
N ILE A 264 0.89 9.54 3.38
CA ILE A 264 0.77 11.00 3.33
C ILE A 264 -0.65 11.43 3.70
N ILE A 265 -1.67 10.81 3.09
CA ILE A 265 -3.07 11.13 3.33
C ILE A 265 -3.49 10.76 4.76
N GLU A 266 -3.05 9.62 5.29
CA GLU A 266 -3.37 9.19 6.64
C GLU A 266 -2.79 10.14 7.70
N HIS A 267 -1.51 10.53 7.55
CA HIS A 267 -0.82 11.31 8.58
C HIS A 267 -1.03 12.82 8.48
N SER A 268 -1.40 13.31 7.30
CA SER A 268 -1.84 14.69 7.13
C SER A 268 -3.17 14.98 7.84
N TYR A 269 -4.00 13.96 8.06
CA TYR A 269 -5.28 14.09 8.78
C TYR A 269 -5.07 14.28 10.29
N ASP A 270 -4.13 13.57 10.92
CA ASP A 270 -3.91 13.58 12.38
C ASP A 270 -3.19 14.86 12.89
N ARG A 271 -3.00 15.87 12.03
CA ARG A 271 -2.42 17.22 12.30
C ARG A 271 -1.02 17.25 12.95
N LYS A 272 -0.32 16.13 13.05
CA LYS A 272 1.01 16.06 13.70
C LYS A 272 2.18 16.16 12.75
N ILE A 273 1.96 16.07 11.44
CA ILE A 273 3.01 16.01 10.43
C ILE A 273 2.73 17.05 9.36
N LEU A 274 3.67 17.98 9.17
CA LEU A 274 3.48 19.19 8.37
C LEU A 274 3.98 19.03 6.93
N ASN A 275 4.90 18.09 6.67
CA ASN A 275 5.49 17.86 5.35
C ASN A 275 5.96 16.40 5.18
N ILE A 276 6.37 16.06 3.94
CA ILE A 276 6.76 14.69 3.56
C ILE A 276 8.07 14.28 4.26
N GLU A 277 8.96 15.23 4.49
CA GLU A 277 10.23 15.07 5.19
C GLU A 277 10.02 14.61 6.65
N GLU A 278 9.12 15.29 7.37
CA GLU A 278 8.71 14.94 8.73
C GLU A 278 8.01 13.59 8.79
N LEU A 279 7.16 13.28 7.80
CA LEU A 279 6.52 11.96 7.71
C LEU A 279 7.56 10.86 7.60
N LYS A 280 8.52 11.02 6.69
CA LYS A 280 9.61 10.06 6.53
C LYS A 280 10.37 9.86 7.85
N LEU A 281 10.75 10.95 8.53
CA LEU A 281 11.47 10.88 9.80
C LEU A 281 10.65 10.18 10.89
N TYR A 282 9.36 10.49 10.98
CA TYR A 282 8.43 9.84 11.91
C TYR A 282 8.36 8.33 11.69
N LEU A 283 8.26 7.89 10.43
CA LEU A 283 8.23 6.48 10.06
C LEU A 283 9.57 5.80 10.38
N GLU A 284 10.70 6.45 10.14
CA GLU A 284 12.03 5.96 10.54
C GLU A 284 12.12 5.77 12.07
N MET A 285 11.69 6.76 12.84
CA MET A 285 11.66 6.69 14.31
C MET A 285 10.77 5.54 14.81
N LYS A 286 9.60 5.33 14.19
CA LYS A 286 8.72 4.20 14.51
C LYS A 286 9.41 2.86 14.26
N LEU A 287 10.03 2.70 13.09
CA LEU A 287 10.74 1.46 12.75
C LEU A 287 11.90 1.17 13.70
N ASP A 288 12.64 2.20 14.12
CA ASP A 288 13.74 2.05 15.08
C ASP A 288 13.23 1.73 16.50
N LYS A 289 12.08 2.31 16.90
CA LYS A 289 11.38 1.91 18.12
C LYS A 289 11.00 0.44 18.08
N THR A 290 10.41 -0.05 16.98
CA THR A 290 10.06 -1.47 16.82
C THR A 290 11.28 -2.37 16.88
N LYS A 291 12.37 -2.03 16.18
CA LYS A 291 13.63 -2.80 16.26
C LYS A 291 14.17 -2.85 17.70
N THR A 292 14.08 -1.74 18.43
CA THR A 292 14.49 -1.67 19.83
C THR A 292 13.62 -2.56 20.72
N LEU A 293 12.30 -2.57 20.50
CA LEU A 293 11.36 -3.45 21.18
C LEU A 293 11.68 -4.92 20.91
N LEU A 294 11.82 -5.29 19.63
CA LEU A 294 12.15 -6.65 19.20
C LEU A 294 13.46 -7.20 19.80
N ASN A 295 14.43 -6.33 20.08
CA ASN A 295 15.69 -6.71 20.73
C ASN A 295 15.60 -6.82 22.27
N LYS A 296 14.62 -6.17 22.90
CA LYS A 296 14.42 -6.15 24.35
C LYS A 296 13.48 -7.24 24.84
N GLU A 297 12.44 -7.53 24.06
CA GLU A 297 11.42 -8.50 24.41
C GLU A 297 11.93 -9.94 24.34
N THR A 298 11.30 -10.82 25.11
CA THR A 298 11.64 -12.26 25.14
C THR A 298 10.67 -13.10 24.30
N SER A 299 9.45 -12.63 24.09
CA SER A 299 8.41 -13.32 23.33
C SER A 299 7.39 -12.36 22.72
N ILE A 300 6.62 -12.85 21.75
CA ILE A 300 5.47 -12.13 21.18
C ILE A 300 4.28 -12.40 22.09
N THR A 301 3.65 -11.34 22.59
CA THR A 301 2.52 -11.37 23.52
C THR A 301 1.34 -10.57 22.95
N ASP A 302 0.17 -10.71 23.57
CA ASP A 302 -0.99 -9.91 23.17
C ASP A 302 -0.73 -8.40 23.31
N GLU A 303 -0.01 -8.01 24.37
CA GLU A 303 0.30 -6.62 24.71
C GLU A 303 1.25 -5.97 23.71
N ASN A 304 2.29 -6.69 23.26
CA ASN A 304 3.29 -6.16 22.33
C ASN A 304 2.94 -6.40 20.86
N PHE A 305 1.92 -7.20 20.54
CA PHE A 305 1.58 -7.59 19.17
C PHE A 305 1.37 -6.39 18.24
N ARG A 306 0.56 -5.43 18.68
CA ARG A 306 0.23 -4.24 17.88
C ARG A 306 1.48 -3.39 17.61
N ASP A 307 2.31 -3.23 18.63
CA ASP A 307 3.58 -2.50 18.58
C ASP A 307 4.69 -3.24 17.81
N ILE A 308 4.47 -4.50 17.42
CA ILE A 308 5.38 -5.28 16.57
C ILE A 308 4.90 -5.37 15.11
N PHE A 309 3.59 -5.39 14.87
CA PHE A 309 3.06 -5.73 13.54
C PHE A 309 2.13 -4.70 12.89
N LEU A 310 1.56 -3.75 13.63
CA LEU A 310 0.39 -2.95 13.18
C LEU A 310 0.48 -1.45 13.51
N PHE A 311 1.68 -0.89 13.60
CA PHE A 311 1.93 0.53 13.96
C PHE A 311 2.03 1.47 12.76
#